data_AF-A0A397VQT0-F1
#
_entry.id   AF-A0A397VQT0-F1
#
_cell.length_a   1.000
_cell.length_b   1.000
_cell.length_c   1.000
_cell.angle_alpha   90.00
_cell.angle_beta   90.00
_cell.angle_gamma   90.00
#
_symmetry.space_group_name_H-M   'P 1'
#
loop_
_entity.id
_entity.type
_entity.pdbx_description
1 polymer ?
#
loop_
_entity_poly.entity_id
_entity_poly.type
_entity_poly.pdbx_seq_one_letter_code
_entity_poly.pdbx_strand_id
1 'polypeptide(L)'
;MNICLVSDTTLEEETIKKTAQHIIQGSLSKRDVKAISRALVETFFDHVVALSRLSRLRRELRTLNASEKIISATLNPKITRLFNKIQKEHGKKRKNEGIDFPDHFSLELVKERLDLYDVSNTPDKQANNRP
;
A
#
# COMPACT_ATOMS: atom_id res chain seq x y z
N MET A 1 -21.67 -3.96 -2.54
CA MET A 1 -21.18 -2.88 -3.41
C MET A 1 -19.71 -2.64 -3.10
N ASN A 2 -18.78 -2.99 -3.99
CA ASN A 2 -17.33 -2.80 -3.76
C ASN A 2 -16.59 -2.47 -5.08
N ILE A 3 -17.25 -1.71 -5.96
CA ILE A 3 -16.79 -1.41 -7.33
C ILE A 3 -16.19 0.00 -7.46
N CYS A 4 -16.21 0.80 -6.38
CA CYS A 4 -15.74 2.19 -6.41
C CYS A 4 -14.25 2.32 -6.01
N LEU A 5 -13.80 1.58 -4.99
CA LEU A 5 -12.43 1.68 -4.48
C LEU A 5 -11.35 1.25 -5.48
N VAL A 6 -11.64 0.25 -6.32
CA VAL A 6 -10.65 -0.31 -7.25
C VAL A 6 -10.34 0.69 -8.38
N SER A 7 -11.34 1.43 -8.86
CA SER A 7 -11.21 2.36 -9.98
C SER A 7 -10.44 3.64 -9.63
N ASP A 8 -10.61 4.15 -8.41
CA ASP A 8 -9.84 5.30 -7.93
C ASP A 8 -8.37 4.94 -7.72
N THR A 9 -8.08 3.73 -7.26
CA THR A 9 -6.69 3.28 -7.10
C THR A 9 -5.96 3.17 -8.44
N THR A 10 -6.57 2.60 -9.49
CA THR A 10 -5.89 2.44 -10.79
C THR A 10 -5.56 3.79 -11.45
N LEU A 11 -6.46 4.77 -11.36
CA LEU A 11 -6.23 6.12 -11.86
C LEU A 11 -5.11 6.86 -11.10
N GLU A 12 -5.05 6.68 -9.78
CA GLU A 12 -3.97 7.22 -8.95
C GLU A 12 -2.61 6.60 -9.28
N GLU A 13 -2.55 5.29 -9.47
CA GLU A 13 -1.32 4.58 -9.81
C GLU A 13 -0.73 5.08 -11.13
N GLU A 14 -1.59 5.22 -12.13
CA GLU A 14 -1.22 5.76 -13.43
C GLU A 14 -0.71 7.20 -13.30
N THR A 15 -1.35 8.01 -12.44
CA THR A 15 -0.96 9.41 -12.20
C THR A 15 0.42 9.52 -11.53
N ILE A 16 0.71 8.68 -10.53
CA ILE A 16 2.01 8.68 -9.85
C ILE A 16 3.12 8.20 -10.79
N LYS A 17 2.85 7.16 -11.59
CA LYS A 17 3.80 6.65 -12.58
C LYS A 17 4.11 7.69 -13.66
N LYS A 18 3.09 8.38 -14.18
CA LYS A 18 3.26 9.51 -15.13
C LYS A 18 4.06 10.65 -14.51
N THR A 19 3.80 10.98 -13.24
CA THR A 19 4.57 12.00 -12.51
C THR A 19 6.04 11.61 -12.40
N ALA A 20 6.34 10.36 -12.07
CA ALA A 20 7.72 9.85 -11.99
C ALA A 20 8.43 9.91 -13.35
N GLN A 21 7.74 9.51 -14.43
CA GLN A 21 8.27 9.60 -15.80
C GLN A 21 8.55 11.05 -16.19
N HIS A 22 7.62 11.98 -15.90
CA HIS A 22 7.79 13.39 -16.18
C HIS A 22 8.99 14.00 -15.42
N ILE A 23 9.22 13.59 -14.16
CA ILE A 23 10.39 14.03 -13.40
C ILE A 23 11.70 13.61 -14.06
N ILE A 24 11.75 12.38 -14.59
CA ILE A 24 12.96 11.82 -15.21
C ILE A 24 13.20 12.41 -16.60
N GLN A 25 12.15 12.48 -17.43
CA GLN A 25 12.25 12.97 -18.81
C GLN A 25 12.37 14.49 -18.89
N GLY A 26 11.67 15.21 -18.01
CA GLY A 26 11.59 16.67 -18.01
C GLY A 26 12.84 17.39 -17.53
N SER A 27 13.91 16.65 -17.17
CA SER A 27 15.15 17.23 -16.60
C SER A 27 14.88 18.22 -15.45
N LEU A 28 13.89 17.89 -14.61
CA LEU A 28 13.38 18.80 -13.58
C LEU A 28 14.45 19.11 -12.54
N SER A 29 14.50 20.37 -12.09
CA SER A 29 15.44 20.77 -11.06
C SER A 29 15.04 20.20 -9.69
N LYS A 30 15.99 20.18 -8.75
CA LYS A 30 15.73 19.82 -7.35
C LYS A 30 14.58 20.65 -6.74
N ARG A 31 14.41 21.91 -7.17
CA ARG A 31 13.34 22.79 -6.68
C ARG A 31 11.97 22.34 -7.18
N ASP A 32 11.89 21.95 -8.44
CA ASP A 32 10.63 21.53 -9.08
C ASP A 32 10.16 20.20 -8.51
N VAL A 33 11.07 19.24 -8.35
CA VAL A 33 10.77 17.95 -7.69
C VAL A 33 10.28 18.17 -6.26
N LYS A 34 10.88 19.12 -5.53
CA LYS A 34 10.44 19.48 -4.18
C LYS A 34 9.04 20.11 -4.19
N ALA A 35 8.73 20.96 -5.16
CA ALA A 35 7.40 21.54 -5.33
C ALA A 35 6.35 20.48 -5.64
N ILE A 36 6.62 19.56 -6.57
CA ILE A 36 5.74 18.42 -6.90
C ILE A 36 5.50 17.56 -5.66
N SER A 37 6.55 17.22 -4.91
CA SER A 37 6.41 16.41 -3.69
C SER A 37 5.59 17.09 -2.61
N ARG A 38 5.64 18.43 -2.54
CA ARG A 38 4.85 19.23 -1.59
C ARG A 38 3.39 19.29 -2.03
N ALA A 39 3.13 19.60 -3.30
CA ALA A 39 1.79 19.60 -3.87
C ALA A 39 1.11 18.25 -3.65
N LEU A 40 1.81 17.13 -3.92
CA LEU A 40 1.32 15.77 -3.65
C LEU A 40 0.90 15.51 -2.21
N VAL A 41 1.42 16.27 -1.24
CA VAL A 41 1.02 16.13 0.17
C VAL A 41 -0.06 17.13 0.54
N GLU A 42 -0.01 18.34 0.02
CA GLU A 42 -0.97 19.42 0.30
C GLU A 42 -2.32 19.19 -0.40
N THR A 43 -2.36 18.43 -1.51
CA THR A 43 -3.59 18.09 -2.22
C THR A 43 -4.51 17.15 -1.41
N PHE A 44 -4.00 16.43 -0.41
CA PHE A 44 -4.80 15.45 0.35
C PHE A 44 -5.02 15.88 1.79
N PHE A 45 -6.29 15.95 2.19
CA PHE A 45 -6.68 16.13 3.58
C PHE A 45 -6.31 14.91 4.45
N ASP A 46 -6.31 13.71 3.86
CA ASP A 46 -5.84 12.51 4.54
C ASP A 46 -4.32 12.39 4.43
N HIS A 47 -3.65 12.66 5.55
CA HIS A 47 -2.22 12.49 5.68
C HIS A 47 -1.76 11.06 5.31
N VAL A 48 -2.50 10.01 5.66
CA VAL A 48 -2.14 8.61 5.35
C VAL A 48 -2.07 8.39 3.83
N VAL A 49 -3.04 8.91 3.09
CA VAL A 49 -3.07 8.84 1.62
C VAL A 49 -1.89 9.61 1.03
N ALA A 50 -1.67 10.86 1.45
CA ALA A 50 -0.52 11.66 1.03
C ALA A 50 0.82 10.92 1.20
N LEU A 51 0.96 10.19 2.32
CA LEU A 51 2.17 9.47 2.67
C LEU A 51 2.38 8.20 1.84
N SER A 52 1.30 7.47 1.58
CA SER A 52 1.30 6.33 0.67
C SER A 52 1.77 6.76 -0.72
N ARG A 53 1.19 7.84 -1.26
CA ARG A 53 1.52 8.37 -2.58
C ARG A 53 2.97 8.82 -2.68
N LEU A 54 3.48 9.55 -1.69
CA LEU A 54 4.88 10.01 -1.67
C LEU A 54 5.86 8.83 -1.58
N SER A 55 5.53 7.80 -0.81
CA SER A 55 6.33 6.57 -0.72
C SER A 55 6.34 5.82 -2.05
N ARG A 56 5.19 5.77 -2.72
CA ARG A 56 5.03 5.16 -4.02
C ARG A 56 5.81 5.90 -5.11
N LEU A 57 5.72 7.23 -5.16
CA LEU A 57 6.52 8.05 -6.09
C LEU A 57 8.02 7.74 -5.97
N ARG A 58 8.54 7.59 -4.74
CA ARG A 58 9.94 7.24 -4.52
C ARG A 58 10.29 5.83 -4.98
N ARG A 59 9.36 4.87 -4.92
CA ARG A 59 9.55 3.53 -5.50
C ARG A 59 9.63 3.61 -7.02
N GLU A 60 8.68 4.30 -7.66
CA GLU A 60 8.68 4.48 -9.11
C GLU A 60 9.96 5.17 -9.60
N LEU A 61 10.41 6.22 -8.93
CA LEU A 61 11.67 6.89 -9.25
C LEU A 61 12.88 5.94 -9.15
N ARG A 62 12.92 5.03 -8.17
CA ARG A 62 13.98 4.02 -8.06
C ARG A 62 13.91 3.00 -9.19
N THR A 63 12.71 2.56 -9.55
CA THR A 63 12.48 1.67 -10.70
C THR A 63 12.94 2.30 -12.02
N LEU A 64 12.86 3.63 -12.12
CA LEU A 64 13.34 4.42 -13.27
C LEU A 64 14.82 4.84 -13.15
N ASN A 65 15.58 4.29 -12.20
CA ASN A 65 16.99 4.61 -11.96
C ASN A 65 17.26 6.12 -11.75
N ALA A 66 16.33 6.83 -11.11
CA ALA A 66 16.52 8.23 -10.73
C ALA A 66 17.77 8.39 -9.85
N SER A 67 18.51 9.48 -10.06
CA SER A 67 19.66 9.78 -9.21
C SER A 67 19.23 10.02 -7.75
N GLU A 68 20.12 9.68 -6.81
CA GLU A 68 19.85 9.89 -5.37
C GLU A 68 19.58 11.36 -5.05
N LYS A 69 20.16 12.29 -5.81
CA LYS A 69 19.88 13.73 -5.70
C LYS A 69 18.41 14.07 -5.94
N ILE A 70 17.77 13.41 -6.90
CA ILE A 70 16.34 13.58 -7.24
C ILE A 70 15.47 12.87 -6.20
N ILE A 71 15.80 11.64 -5.83
CA ILE A 71 15.07 10.91 -4.78
C ILE A 71 15.09 11.71 -3.47
N SER A 72 16.27 12.20 -3.07
CA SER A 72 16.45 13.04 -1.88
C SER A 72 15.74 14.40 -2.00
N ALA A 73 15.46 14.91 -3.20
CA ALA A 73 14.67 16.13 -3.38
C ALA A 73 13.21 15.96 -2.96
N THR A 74 12.68 14.72 -3.02
CA THR A 74 11.34 14.38 -2.55
C THR A 74 11.26 14.23 -1.02
N LEU A 75 12.40 14.27 -0.32
CA LEU A 75 12.44 14.20 1.15
C LEU A 75 12.10 15.58 1.73
N ASN A 76 11.12 15.61 2.61
CA ASN A 76 10.75 16.79 3.37
C ASN A 76 10.77 16.46 4.87
N PRO A 77 11.77 16.92 5.63
CA PRO A 77 11.92 16.59 7.04
C PRO A 77 10.70 16.94 7.90
N LYS A 78 9.98 18.02 7.58
CA LYS A 78 8.76 18.41 8.30
C LYS A 78 7.65 17.38 8.09
N ILE A 79 7.46 16.94 6.85
CA ILE A 79 6.47 15.92 6.48
C ILE A 79 6.86 14.56 7.07
N THR A 80 8.15 14.21 7.03
CA THR A 80 8.66 12.98 7.66
C THR A 80 8.42 12.97 9.17
N ARG A 81 8.61 14.10 9.86
CA ARG A 81 8.32 14.21 11.29
C ARG A 81 6.83 14.03 11.58
N LEU A 82 5.97 14.66 10.78
CA LEU A 82 4.51 14.51 10.90
C LEU A 82 4.09 13.06 10.67
N PHE A 83 4.66 12.41 9.64
CA PHE A 83 4.40 11.01 9.32
C PHE A 83 4.69 10.06 10.48
N ASN A 84 5.90 10.18 11.03
CA ASN A 84 6.34 9.33 12.12
C ASN A 84 5.44 9.49 13.35
N LYS A 85 4.91 10.70 13.59
CA LYS A 85 3.94 10.96 14.66
C LYS A 85 2.62 10.23 14.40
N ILE A 86 2.05 10.37 13.19
CA ILE A 86 0.77 9.75 12.81
C ILE A 86 0.86 8.22 12.88
N GLN A 87 1.92 7.62 12.32
CA GLN A 87 2.11 6.17 12.39
C GLN A 87 2.24 5.67 13.83
N LYS A 88 2.97 6.41 14.68
CA LYS A 88 3.11 6.06 16.09
C LYS A 88 1.78 6.14 16.84
N GLU A 89 0.95 7.14 16.54
CA GLU A 89 -0.39 7.28 17.13
C GLU A 89 -1.34 6.17 16.66
N HIS A 90 -1.36 5.85 15.36
CA HIS A 90 -2.12 4.72 14.83
C HIS A 90 -1.67 3.39 15.46
N GLY A 91 -0.36 3.17 15.59
CA GLY A 91 0.19 1.99 16.25
C GLY A 91 -0.18 1.89 17.72
N LYS A 92 -0.33 3.01 18.43
CA LYS A 92 -0.85 3.02 19.82
C LYS A 92 -2.33 2.68 19.88
N LYS A 93 -3.16 3.25 18.99
CA LYS A 93 -4.59 2.92 18.92
C LYS A 93 -4.81 1.42 18.69
N ARG A 94 -4.10 0.82 17.72
CA ARG A 94 -4.15 -0.63 17.44
C ARG A 94 -3.67 -1.54 18.57
N LYS A 95 -2.87 -1.04 19.52
CA LYS A 95 -2.51 -1.80 20.72
C LYS A 95 -3.63 -1.81 21.76
N ASN A 96 -4.50 -0.80 21.72
CA ASN A 96 -5.59 -0.61 22.67
C ASN A 96 -6.93 -1.12 22.10
N GLU A 97 -7.08 -1.08 20.77
CA GLU A 97 -8.10 -1.80 20.01
C GLU A 97 -7.66 -3.28 20.00
N GLY A 98 -8.23 -4.08 20.90
CA GLY A 98 -8.07 -5.54 20.81
C GLY A 98 -8.46 -6.04 19.42
N ILE A 99 -7.94 -7.20 19.03
CA ILE A 99 -8.38 -7.82 17.78
C ILE A 99 -9.76 -8.43 18.06
N ASP A 100 -10.80 -7.85 17.46
CA ASP A 100 -12.12 -8.47 17.42
C ASP A 100 -12.09 -9.57 16.37
N PHE A 101 -11.84 -10.80 16.83
CA PHE A 101 -11.87 -11.97 15.96
C PHE A 101 -13.33 -12.34 15.71
N PRO A 102 -13.76 -12.46 14.45
CA PRO A 102 -15.05 -13.06 14.16
C PRO A 102 -15.15 -14.44 14.83
N ASP A 103 -16.33 -14.78 15.33
CA ASP A 103 -16.56 -16.03 16.07
C ASP A 103 -16.04 -17.26 15.30
N HIS A 104 -16.14 -17.28 13.97
CA HIS A 104 -15.67 -18.38 13.11
C HIS A 104 -14.15 -18.63 13.12
N PHE A 105 -13.34 -17.74 13.70
CA PHE A 105 -11.91 -17.94 13.96
C PHE A 105 -11.60 -18.35 15.41
N SER A 106 -12.62 -18.52 16.24
CA SER A 106 -12.46 -19.06 17.60
C SER A 106 -11.92 -20.48 17.52
N LEU A 107 -10.96 -20.80 18.39
CA LEU A 107 -10.33 -22.13 18.42
C LEU A 107 -11.34 -23.27 18.58
N GLU A 108 -12.41 -23.02 19.34
CA GLU A 108 -13.51 -23.97 19.54
C GLU A 108 -14.27 -24.28 18.24
N LEU A 109 -14.69 -23.25 17.50
CA LEU A 109 -15.38 -23.40 16.21
C LEU A 109 -14.44 -23.92 15.10
N VAL A 110 -13.15 -23.56 15.14
CA VAL A 110 -12.14 -24.14 14.22
C VAL A 110 -11.98 -25.63 14.49
N LYS A 111 -11.95 -26.04 15.76
CA LYS A 111 -11.84 -27.44 16.14
C LYS A 111 -13.08 -28.23 15.74
N GLU A 112 -14.28 -27.72 16.01
CA GLU A 112 -15.54 -28.36 15.61
C GLU A 112 -15.57 -28.60 14.09
N ARG A 113 -15.17 -27.61 13.28
CA ARG A 113 -15.10 -27.76 11.83
C ARG A 113 -14.08 -28.80 11.38
N LEU A 114 -12.95 -28.93 12.08
CA LEU A 114 -11.93 -29.95 11.80
C LEU A 114 -12.43 -31.34 12.19
N ASP A 115 -13.16 -31.46 13.29
CA ASP A 115 -13.75 -32.72 13.74
C ASP A 115 -14.85 -33.22 12.79
N LEU A 116 -15.60 -32.31 12.15
CA LEU A 116 -16.54 -32.63 11.06
C LEU A 116 -15.86 -32.91 9.72
N TYR A 117 -14.56 -32.64 9.58
CA TYR A 117 -13.87 -32.78 8.30
C TYR A 117 -13.42 -34.22 8.08
N ASP A 118 -14.13 -34.93 7.22
CA ASP A 118 -13.74 -36.27 6.80
C ASP A 118 -12.62 -36.23 5.76
N VAL A 119 -11.39 -36.43 6.23
CA VAL A 119 -10.17 -36.50 5.39
C VAL A 119 -10.17 -37.68 4.42
N SER A 120 -11.07 -38.66 4.57
CA SER A 120 -11.17 -39.79 3.65
C SER A 120 -11.85 -39.43 2.32
N ASN A 121 -12.58 -38.31 2.26
CA ASN A 121 -13.21 -37.78 1.05
C ASN A 121 -12.29 -36.88 0.22
N THR A 122 -10.96 -36.92 0.43
CA THR A 122 -10.04 -36.26 -0.49
C THR A 122 -10.32 -36.74 -1.91
N PRO A 123 -10.71 -35.87 -2.85
CA PRO A 123 -10.91 -36.30 -4.22
C PRO A 123 -9.59 -36.89 -4.68
N ASP A 124 -9.63 -38.19 -5.01
CA ASP A 124 -8.47 -38.90 -5.48
C ASP A 124 -7.88 -38.10 -6.65
N LYS A 125 -6.56 -37.97 -6.68
CA LYS A 125 -5.88 -37.27 -7.78
C LYS A 125 -6.03 -38.17 -9.01
N GLN A 126 -7.18 -38.11 -9.66
CA GLN A 126 -7.55 -38.98 -10.76
C GLN A 126 -6.46 -38.88 -11.83
N ALA A 127 -5.62 -39.91 -11.90
CA ALA A 127 -4.63 -40.06 -12.95
C ALA A 127 -5.41 -40.15 -14.27
N ASN A 128 -5.16 -39.18 -15.15
CA ASN A 128 -5.67 -39.16 -16.51
C ASN A 128 -5.24 -40.46 -17.23
N ASN A 129 -6.13 -41.45 -17.25
CA ASN A 129 -6.06 -42.56 -18.20
C ASN A 129 -7.19 -42.35 -19.22
N ARG A 130 -6.81 -41.70 -20.32
CA ARG A 130 -7.62 -41.56 -21.54
C ARG A 130 -7.27 -42.71 -22.48
N PRO A 131 -8.22 -43.59 -22.86
CA PRO A 131 -8.16 -44.31 -24.13
C PRO A 131 -8.57 -43.39 -25.30
#